data_AF-A0A2C9PHD2-F1
#
_entry.id   AF-A0A2C9PHD2-F1
#
_cell.length_a   1.000
_cell.length_b   1.000
_cell.length_c   1.000
_cell.angle_alpha   90.00
_cell.angle_beta   90.00
_cell.angle_gamma   90.00
#
_symmetry.space_group_name_H-M   'P 1'
#
loop_
_entity.id
_entity.type
_entity.pdbx_description
1 polymer ?
#
loop_
_entity_poly.entity_id
_entity_poly.type
_entity_poly.pdbx_seq_one_letter_code
_entity_poly.pdbx_strand_id
1 'polypeptide(L)'
;MVSFVVSPMKLVSLGVMLIGTILSVSSEELVGVWLGLELNLYGFLVIMNPDGHYSPEPCVKYFVVQSTGSILMLVGFVILMEQHAVSGLVMSTAGTVLKSGVFPLHSWVPSIIKNSSWLASGLMLTWQKVAPLVFLSMILPSKSLWVVIVSMAGIGAVGGLNQNSVRVMSAYSSFVHTSWMLLGLTWSSVVFVGYFAVYSLSVGLFFYGCSLMNKMSMGSQLSSA
;
A
#
# COMPACT_ATOMS: atom_id res chain seq x y z
N MET A 1 -1.49 -15.65 27.04
CA MET A 1 -0.84 -16.57 26.09
C MET A 1 -0.98 -16.00 24.70
N VAL A 2 0.14 -15.71 24.03
CA VAL A 2 0.15 -15.35 22.61
C VAL A 2 -0.23 -16.63 21.86
N SER A 3 -1.50 -16.78 21.48
CA SER A 3 -1.88 -17.87 20.59
C SER A 3 -1.26 -17.59 19.22
N PHE A 4 -0.09 -18.19 19.00
CA PHE A 4 0.58 -18.30 17.70
C PHE A 4 -0.18 -19.27 16.77
N VAL A 5 -1.51 -19.31 16.88
CA VAL A 5 -2.38 -20.04 15.96
C VAL A 5 -2.66 -19.07 14.82
N VAL A 6 -1.69 -18.92 13.93
CA VAL A 6 -1.93 -18.27 12.65
C VAL A 6 -2.91 -19.17 11.91
N SER A 7 -4.13 -18.69 11.65
CA SER A 7 -5.10 -19.47 10.90
C SER A 7 -4.49 -19.82 9.52
N PRO A 8 -4.74 -21.03 8.99
CA PRO A 8 -4.18 -21.44 7.71
C PRO A 8 -4.44 -20.43 6.59
N MET A 9 -5.61 -19.79 6.60
CA MET A 9 -5.95 -18.70 5.68
C MET A 9 -5.01 -17.50 5.76
N LYS A 10 -4.62 -17.05 6.97
CA LYS A 10 -3.66 -15.95 7.16
C LYS A 10 -2.27 -16.33 6.64
N LEU A 11 -1.84 -17.57 6.87
CA LEU A 11 -0.53 -18.03 6.42
C LEU A 11 -0.44 -18.11 4.88
N VAL A 12 -1.44 -18.73 4.26
CA VAL A 12 -1.51 -18.86 2.79
C VAL A 12 -1.60 -17.48 2.13
N SER A 13 -2.45 -16.60 2.64
CA SER A 13 -2.59 -15.25 2.09
C SER A 13 -1.33 -14.40 2.23
N LEU A 14 -0.60 -14.50 3.35
CA LEU A 14 0.73 -13.89 3.49
C LEU A 14 1.71 -14.44 2.46
N GLY A 15 1.74 -15.76 2.26
CA GLY A 15 2.58 -16.39 1.23
C GLY A 15 2.29 -15.86 -0.18
N VAL A 16 1.01 -15.83 -0.57
CA VAL A 16 0.56 -15.29 -1.87
C VAL A 16 0.95 -13.82 -2.03
N MET A 17 0.78 -13.01 -0.98
CA MET A 17 1.16 -11.60 -0.96
C MET A 17 2.67 -11.41 -1.19
N LEU A 18 3.51 -12.19 -0.50
CA LEU A 18 4.97 -12.15 -0.65
C LEU A 18 5.41 -12.57 -2.06
N ILE A 19 4.86 -13.67 -2.56
CA ILE A 19 5.14 -14.17 -3.91
C ILE A 19 4.74 -13.12 -4.95
N GLY A 20 3.60 -12.46 -4.79
CA GLY A 20 3.17 -11.37 -5.67
C GLY A 20 4.14 -10.20 -5.71
N THR A 21 4.65 -9.77 -4.55
CA THR A 21 5.68 -8.71 -4.50
C THR A 21 7.00 -9.12 -5.13
N ILE A 22 7.43 -10.37 -4.93
CA ILE A 22 8.68 -10.86 -5.52
C ILE A 22 8.53 -10.93 -7.05
N LEU A 23 7.44 -11.52 -7.54
CA LEU A 23 7.16 -11.65 -8.97
C LEU A 23 7.10 -10.29 -9.66
N SER A 24 6.46 -9.30 -9.03
CA SER A 24 6.33 -7.97 -9.62
C SER A 24 7.64 -7.19 -9.67
N VAL A 25 8.53 -7.37 -8.68
CA VAL A 25 9.83 -6.68 -8.66
C VAL A 25 10.86 -7.38 -9.54
N SER A 26 10.79 -8.70 -9.70
CA SER A 26 11.75 -9.48 -10.49
C SER A 26 11.40 -9.61 -11.96
N SER A 27 10.19 -9.26 -12.38
CA SER A 27 9.75 -9.45 -13.77
C SER A 27 10.26 -8.35 -14.69
N GLU A 28 10.75 -8.77 -15.86
CA GLU A 28 11.14 -7.86 -16.94
C GLU A 28 9.95 -7.48 -17.83
N GLU A 29 8.97 -8.39 -17.96
CA GLU A 29 7.77 -8.18 -18.75
C GLU A 29 6.67 -7.44 -17.97
N LEU A 30 6.02 -6.47 -18.61
CA LEU A 30 4.93 -5.68 -18.02
C LEU A 30 3.77 -6.54 -17.48
N VAL A 31 3.44 -7.63 -18.19
CA VAL A 31 2.39 -8.57 -17.77
C VAL A 31 2.79 -9.31 -16.49
N GLY A 32 4.07 -9.67 -16.34
CA GLY A 32 4.60 -10.26 -15.10
C GLY A 32 4.48 -9.31 -13.92
N VAL A 33 4.75 -8.02 -14.14
CA VAL A 33 4.57 -6.99 -13.10
C VAL A 33 3.12 -6.91 -12.66
N TRP A 34 2.20 -6.85 -13.62
CA TRP A 34 0.76 -6.84 -13.34
C TRP A 34 0.31 -8.08 -12.58
N LEU A 35 0.76 -9.27 -12.99
CA LEU A 35 0.38 -10.53 -12.35
C LEU A 35 0.85 -10.56 -10.89
N GLY A 36 2.08 -10.10 -10.61
CA GLY A 36 2.58 -9.96 -9.24
C GLY A 36 1.74 -8.99 -8.39
N LEU A 37 1.32 -7.86 -8.96
CA LEU A 37 0.46 -6.89 -8.29
C LEU A 37 -0.95 -7.44 -8.01
N GLU A 38 -1.51 -8.28 -8.87
CA GLU A 38 -2.81 -8.94 -8.64
C GLU A 38 -2.72 -10.02 -7.56
N LEU A 39 -1.65 -10.83 -7.53
CA LEU A 39 -1.42 -11.78 -6.42
C LEU A 39 -1.30 -11.04 -5.08
N ASN A 40 -0.62 -9.89 -5.07
CA ASN A 40 -0.51 -9.05 -3.89
C ASN A 40 -1.89 -8.54 -3.42
N LEU A 41 -2.74 -8.10 -4.34
CA LEU A 41 -4.13 -7.71 -4.07
C LEU A 41 -4.92 -8.85 -3.40
N TYR A 42 -4.93 -10.04 -4.00
CA TYR A 42 -5.73 -11.16 -3.48
C TYR A 42 -5.24 -11.64 -2.11
N GLY A 43 -3.93 -11.74 -1.91
CA GLY A 43 -3.36 -12.07 -0.60
C GLY A 43 -3.76 -11.03 0.45
N PHE A 44 -3.66 -9.73 0.11
CA PHE A 44 -3.97 -8.68 1.07
C PHE A 44 -5.45 -8.60 1.46
N LEU A 45 -6.39 -8.84 0.52
CA LEU A 45 -7.82 -8.83 0.82
C LEU A 45 -8.21 -9.85 1.90
N VAL A 46 -7.61 -11.04 1.87
CA VAL A 46 -7.84 -12.06 2.90
C VAL A 46 -7.27 -11.62 4.24
N ILE A 47 -6.10 -10.97 4.26
CA ILE A 47 -5.48 -10.46 5.50
C ILE A 47 -6.31 -9.31 6.11
N MET A 48 -7.00 -8.51 5.30
CA MET A 48 -7.82 -7.42 5.80
C MET A 48 -9.00 -7.90 6.65
N ASN A 49 -9.63 -9.02 6.29
CA ASN A 49 -10.75 -9.59 7.05
C ASN A 49 -10.79 -11.13 6.99
N PRO A 50 -9.80 -11.82 7.60
CA PRO A 50 -9.63 -13.26 7.43
C PRO A 50 -10.73 -14.09 8.09
N ASP A 51 -11.26 -13.60 9.20
CA ASP A 51 -12.25 -14.29 10.04
C ASP A 51 -13.65 -13.65 9.89
N GLY A 52 -13.82 -12.65 9.02
CA GLY A 52 -15.09 -11.96 8.79
C GLY A 52 -15.57 -11.03 9.93
N HIS A 53 -14.82 -10.93 11.02
CA HIS A 53 -15.22 -10.15 12.21
C HIS A 53 -15.14 -8.63 12.04
N TYR A 54 -14.32 -8.13 11.10
CA TYR A 54 -14.21 -6.69 10.85
C TYR A 54 -15.22 -6.25 9.79
N SER A 55 -15.52 -4.94 9.76
CA SER A 55 -16.39 -4.36 8.73
C SER A 55 -15.85 -4.69 7.32
N PRO A 56 -16.69 -5.11 6.36
CA PRO A 56 -16.25 -5.42 5.00
C PRO A 56 -15.93 -4.18 4.15
N GLU A 57 -16.39 -2.99 4.58
CA GLU A 57 -16.22 -1.72 3.86
C GLU A 57 -14.78 -1.43 3.40
N PRO A 58 -13.73 -1.56 4.23
CA PRO A 58 -12.35 -1.30 3.82
C PRO A 58 -11.87 -2.29 2.75
N CYS A 59 -12.26 -3.57 2.85
CA CYS A 59 -11.93 -4.59 1.87
C CYS A 59 -12.55 -4.27 0.51
N VAL A 60 -13.83 -3.89 0.49
CA VAL A 60 -14.54 -3.52 -0.75
C VAL A 60 -13.92 -2.27 -1.38
N LYS A 61 -13.65 -1.22 -0.59
CA LYS A 61 -12.96 -0.02 -1.07
C LYS A 61 -11.59 -0.34 -1.67
N TYR A 62 -10.81 -1.19 -0.99
CA TYR A 62 -9.48 -1.60 -1.47
C TYR A 62 -9.59 -2.36 -2.78
N PHE A 63 -10.50 -3.35 -2.85
CA PHE A 63 -10.73 -4.13 -4.05
C PHE A 63 -11.11 -3.25 -5.25
N VAL A 64 -12.06 -2.32 -5.09
CA VAL A 64 -12.51 -1.43 -6.17
C VAL A 64 -11.35 -0.56 -6.68
N VAL A 65 -10.58 0.06 -5.79
CA VAL A 65 -9.46 0.93 -6.19
C VAL A 65 -8.35 0.13 -6.89
N GLN A 66 -8.01 -1.05 -6.36
CA GLN A 66 -6.91 -1.85 -6.89
C GLN A 66 -7.26 -2.57 -8.20
N SER A 67 -8.52 -3.00 -8.36
CA SER A 67 -9.02 -3.60 -9.60
C SER A 67 -9.19 -2.57 -10.71
N THR A 68 -9.70 -1.37 -10.39
CA THR A 68 -9.76 -0.28 -11.39
C THR A 68 -8.37 0.13 -11.83
N GLY A 69 -7.41 0.24 -10.89
CA GLY A 69 -6.01 0.49 -11.23
C GLY A 69 -5.39 -0.61 -12.10
N SER A 70 -5.75 -1.87 -11.89
CA SER A 70 -5.22 -2.99 -12.67
C SER A 70 -5.79 -3.07 -14.08
N ILE A 71 -7.07 -2.72 -14.25
CA ILE A 71 -7.70 -2.57 -15.57
C ILE A 71 -7.02 -1.44 -16.35
N LEU A 72 -6.81 -0.27 -15.74
CA LEU A 72 -6.10 0.84 -16.38
C LEU A 72 -4.68 0.45 -16.82
N MET A 73 -3.97 -0.30 -15.97
CA MET A 73 -2.65 -0.84 -16.31
C MET A 73 -2.71 -1.75 -17.54
N LEU A 74 -3.61 -2.74 -17.56
CA LEU A 74 -3.74 -3.66 -18.70
C LEU A 74 -4.13 -2.95 -19.98
N VAL A 75 -5.09 -2.02 -19.93
CA VAL A 75 -5.47 -1.21 -21.09
C VAL A 75 -4.26 -0.43 -21.61
N GLY A 76 -3.47 0.17 -20.73
CA GLY A 76 -2.22 0.82 -21.10
C GLY A 76 -1.24 -0.12 -21.80
N PHE A 77 -1.07 -1.34 -21.29
CA PHE A 77 -0.17 -2.34 -21.89
C PHE A 77 -0.61 -2.78 -23.29
N VAL A 78 -1.91 -3.00 -23.50
CA VAL A 78 -2.43 -3.34 -24.85
C VAL A 78 -2.16 -2.20 -25.84
N ILE A 79 -2.42 -0.95 -25.43
CA ILE A 79 -2.17 0.23 -26.28
C ILE A 79 -0.66 0.40 -26.59
N LEU A 80 0.21 0.08 -25.64
CA LEU A 80 1.67 0.07 -25.87
C LEU A 80 2.07 -0.90 -26.98
N MET A 81 1.41 -2.06 -27.07
CA MET A 81 1.68 -3.06 -28.11
C MET A 81 1.22 -2.59 -29.49
N GLU A 82 0.16 -1.76 -29.57
CA GLU A 82 -0.35 -1.18 -30.82
C GLU A 82 0.43 0.06 -31.30
N GLN A 83 1.65 0.29 -30.79
CA GLN A 83 2.55 1.40 -31.15
C GLN A 83 2.05 2.81 -30.75
N HIS A 84 0.99 2.92 -29.95
CA HIS A 84 0.56 4.19 -29.37
C HIS A 84 1.26 4.44 -28.03
N ALA A 85 2.57 4.69 -28.08
CA ALA A 85 3.44 4.74 -26.90
C ALA A 85 2.99 5.74 -25.83
N VAL A 86 2.59 6.95 -26.22
CA VAL A 86 2.25 8.03 -25.28
C VAL A 86 0.96 7.72 -24.52
N SER A 87 -0.13 7.34 -25.21
CA SER A 87 -1.41 7.03 -24.56
C SER A 87 -1.31 5.77 -23.70
N GLY A 88 -0.55 4.76 -24.14
CA GLY A 88 -0.29 3.55 -23.36
C GLY A 88 0.47 3.84 -22.06
N LEU A 89 1.50 4.70 -22.11
CA LEU A 89 2.22 5.16 -20.92
C LEU A 89 1.31 5.97 -19.99
N VAL A 90 0.48 6.87 -20.52
CA VAL A 90 -0.45 7.67 -19.69
C VAL A 90 -1.46 6.77 -18.97
N MET A 91 -2.03 5.79 -19.66
CA MET A 91 -3.03 4.90 -19.04
C MET A 91 -2.38 3.96 -18.01
N SER A 92 -1.21 3.40 -18.32
CA SER A 92 -0.48 2.54 -17.38
C SER A 92 -0.02 3.31 -16.15
N THR A 93 0.49 4.53 -16.30
CA THR A 93 0.85 5.41 -15.16
C THR A 93 -0.36 5.82 -14.33
N ALA A 94 -1.51 6.11 -14.94
CA ALA A 94 -2.74 6.39 -14.19
C ALA A 94 -3.14 5.19 -13.31
N GLY A 95 -3.06 3.98 -13.85
CA GLY A 95 -3.31 2.75 -13.10
C GLY A 95 -2.33 2.53 -11.95
N THR A 96 -1.03 2.73 -12.17
CA THR A 96 -0.02 2.55 -11.11
C THR A 96 -0.10 3.62 -10.02
N VAL A 97 -0.40 4.87 -10.37
CA VAL A 97 -0.65 5.95 -9.42
C VAL A 97 -1.86 5.63 -8.53
N LEU A 98 -2.94 5.11 -9.14
CA LEU A 98 -4.12 4.68 -8.39
C LEU A 98 -3.80 3.53 -7.42
N LYS A 99 -3.08 2.50 -7.88
CA LYS A 99 -2.68 1.34 -7.03
C LYS A 99 -1.71 1.72 -5.91
N SER A 100 -0.76 2.63 -6.16
CA SER A 100 0.23 3.08 -5.16
C SER A 100 -0.33 4.09 -4.15
N GLY A 101 -1.47 4.74 -4.46
CA GLY A 101 -2.08 5.73 -3.59
C GLY A 101 -1.26 7.01 -3.46
N VAL A 102 -0.59 7.40 -4.54
CA VAL A 102 0.18 8.65 -4.63
C VAL A 102 -0.61 9.74 -5.34
N PHE A 103 -0.12 10.97 -5.30
CA PHE A 103 -0.75 12.11 -5.97
C PHE A 103 -0.94 11.85 -7.47
N PRO A 104 -2.09 12.22 -8.07
CA PRO A 104 -3.24 12.87 -7.45
C PRO A 104 -4.23 11.92 -6.73
N LEU A 105 -4.14 10.61 -6.97
CA LEU A 105 -5.12 9.60 -6.53
C LEU A 105 -4.79 8.98 -5.15
N HIS A 106 -4.58 9.83 -4.15
CA HIS A 106 -4.10 9.43 -2.81
C HIS A 106 -5.21 9.29 -1.76
N SER A 107 -6.37 9.91 -1.99
CA SER A 107 -7.45 10.09 -0.99
C SER A 107 -8.09 8.80 -0.51
N TRP A 108 -7.93 7.70 -1.24
CA TRP A 108 -8.45 6.40 -0.82
C TRP A 108 -7.67 5.83 0.36
N VAL A 109 -6.37 6.11 0.49
CA VAL A 109 -5.49 5.53 1.53
C VAL A 109 -5.99 5.85 2.95
N PRO A 110 -6.23 7.12 3.33
CA PRO A 110 -6.69 7.44 4.68
C PRO A 110 -8.12 6.93 4.93
N SER A 111 -8.95 6.88 3.89
CA SER A 111 -10.35 6.40 3.98
C SER A 111 -10.44 4.91 4.34
N ILE A 112 -9.50 4.08 3.86
CA ILE A 112 -9.45 2.64 4.14
C ILE A 112 -8.83 2.38 5.52
N ILE A 113 -7.77 3.13 5.88
CA ILE A 113 -7.05 2.96 7.15
C ILE A 113 -7.94 3.27 8.35
N LYS A 114 -8.84 4.24 8.22
CA LYS A 114 -9.76 4.63 9.29
C LYS A 114 -10.56 3.44 9.83
N ASN A 115 -11.02 2.56 8.95
CA ASN A 115 -11.96 1.47 9.29
C ASN A 115 -11.32 0.07 9.23
N SER A 116 -10.04 -0.07 8.89
CA SER A 116 -9.35 -1.37 8.80
C SER A 116 -8.76 -1.84 10.14
N SER A 117 -8.42 -3.13 10.23
CA SER A 117 -7.72 -3.68 11.41
C SER A 117 -6.30 -3.12 11.56
N TRP A 118 -5.74 -3.18 12.77
CA TRP A 118 -4.38 -2.65 13.05
C TRP A 118 -3.28 -3.34 12.21
N LEU A 119 -3.40 -4.66 12.00
CA LEU A 119 -2.45 -5.41 11.17
C LEU A 119 -2.57 -4.98 9.69
N ALA A 120 -3.80 -4.91 9.18
CA ALA A 120 -4.06 -4.54 7.79
C ALA A 120 -3.57 -3.11 7.49
N SER A 121 -3.84 -2.16 8.38
CA SER A 121 -3.37 -0.78 8.24
C SER A 121 -1.85 -0.68 8.25
N GLY A 122 -1.15 -1.37 9.14
CA GLY A 122 0.32 -1.42 9.14
C GLY A 122 0.91 -2.00 7.85
N LEU A 123 0.36 -3.11 7.35
CA LEU A 123 0.78 -3.74 6.09
C LEU A 123 0.46 -2.88 4.86
N MET A 124 -0.68 -2.18 4.85
CA MET A 124 -1.05 -1.29 3.75
C MET A 124 -0.12 -0.07 3.65
N LEU A 125 0.34 0.43 4.80
CA LEU A 125 1.25 1.57 4.87
C LEU A 125 2.70 1.21 4.53
N THR A 126 3.04 -0.08 4.53
CA THR A 126 4.40 -0.59 4.33
C THR A 126 4.47 -1.50 3.10
N TRP A 127 4.16 -2.79 3.27
CA TRP A 127 4.36 -3.84 2.28
C TRP A 127 3.61 -3.59 0.97
N GLN A 128 2.36 -3.14 1.03
CA GLN A 128 1.54 -2.90 -0.17
C GLN A 128 2.09 -1.78 -1.06
N LYS A 129 2.97 -0.91 -0.54
CA LYS A 129 3.56 0.18 -1.32
C LYS A 129 4.78 -0.25 -2.14
N VAL A 130 5.46 -1.34 -1.77
CA VAL A 130 6.77 -1.70 -2.35
C VAL A 130 6.68 -1.90 -3.87
N ALA A 131 5.89 -2.88 -4.30
CA ALA A 131 5.80 -3.23 -5.72
C ALA A 131 5.24 -2.08 -6.59
N PRO A 132 4.14 -1.39 -6.20
CA PRO A 132 3.65 -0.25 -6.97
C PRO A 132 4.65 0.91 -7.08
N LEU A 133 5.40 1.24 -6.02
CA LEU A 133 6.37 2.34 -6.06
C LEU A 133 7.59 2.02 -6.93
N VAL A 134 8.10 0.78 -6.86
CA VAL A 134 9.20 0.33 -7.73
C VAL A 134 8.76 0.44 -9.19
N PHE A 135 7.59 -0.10 -9.53
CA PHE A 135 7.09 -0.02 -10.90
C PHE A 135 6.78 1.41 -11.36
N LEU A 136 6.23 2.25 -10.47
CA LEU A 136 6.01 3.67 -10.72
C LEU A 136 7.31 4.39 -11.10
N SER A 137 8.42 4.06 -10.41
CA SER A 137 9.74 4.65 -10.70
C SER A 137 10.35 4.20 -12.03
N MET A 138 9.92 3.05 -12.56
CA MET A 138 10.37 2.54 -13.86
C MET A 138 9.63 3.19 -15.04
N ILE A 139 8.33 3.49 -14.89
CA ILE A 139 7.52 4.01 -16.01
C ILE A 139 7.53 5.53 -16.09
N LEU A 140 7.52 6.24 -14.96
CA LEU A 140 7.42 7.71 -14.98
C LEU A 140 8.78 8.36 -15.29
N PRO A 141 8.81 9.36 -16.18
CA PRO A 141 10.02 10.16 -16.37
C PRO A 141 10.39 10.91 -15.08
N SER A 142 11.69 11.17 -14.91
CA SER A 142 12.22 11.80 -13.69
C SER A 142 11.51 13.11 -13.31
N LYS A 143 11.19 13.96 -14.29
CA LYS A 143 10.50 15.23 -14.07
C LYS A 143 9.10 15.06 -13.47
N SER A 144 8.29 14.12 -13.95
CA SER A 144 6.95 13.88 -13.39
C SER A 144 7.02 13.21 -12.03
N LEU A 145 8.02 12.36 -11.81
CA LEU A 145 8.25 11.73 -10.52
C LEU A 145 8.60 12.77 -9.43
N TRP A 146 9.37 13.81 -9.76
CA TRP A 146 9.61 14.96 -8.86
C TRP A 146 8.34 15.71 -8.47
N VAL A 147 7.38 15.86 -9.39
CA VAL A 147 6.07 16.47 -9.08
C VAL A 147 5.31 15.62 -8.06
N VAL A 148 5.33 14.29 -8.24
CA VAL A 148 4.71 13.36 -7.27
C VAL A 148 5.40 13.44 -5.90
N ILE A 149 6.74 13.51 -5.86
CA ILE A 149 7.50 13.63 -4.60
C ILE A 149 7.08 14.88 -3.82
N VAL A 150 7.13 16.05 -4.46
CA VAL A 150 6.86 17.34 -3.78
C VAL A 150 5.40 17.43 -3.33
N SER A 151 4.47 16.99 -4.18
CA SER A 151 3.04 16.99 -3.85
C SER A 151 2.73 16.03 -2.69
N MET A 152 3.30 14.82 -2.66
CA MET A 152 3.10 13.87 -1.56
C MET A 152 3.67 14.39 -0.23
N ALA A 153 4.83 15.05 -0.26
CA ALA A 153 5.39 15.68 0.93
C ALA A 153 4.47 16.78 1.47
N GLY A 154 3.96 17.66 0.60
CA GLY A 154 3.05 18.74 0.97
C GLY A 154 1.70 18.24 1.50
N ILE A 155 1.08 17.28 0.79
CA ILE A 155 -0.20 16.68 1.19
C ILE A 155 -0.06 15.93 2.52
N GLY A 156 1.02 15.19 2.70
CA GLY A 156 1.30 14.50 3.97
C GLY A 156 1.48 15.47 5.13
N ALA A 157 2.30 16.52 4.95
CA ALA A 157 2.57 17.50 5.99
C ALA A 157 1.32 18.30 6.39
N VAL A 158 0.62 18.91 5.42
CA VAL A 158 -0.54 19.77 5.70
C VAL A 158 -1.76 18.93 6.09
N GLY A 159 -2.01 17.82 5.38
CA GLY A 159 -3.17 16.98 5.61
C GLY A 159 -3.18 16.26 6.95
N GLY A 160 -1.99 16.03 7.54
CA GLY A 160 -1.83 15.40 8.85
C GLY A 160 -2.13 16.31 10.05
N LEU A 161 -2.01 17.64 9.91
CA LEU A 161 -2.13 18.59 11.03
C LEU A 161 -3.53 18.64 11.66
N ASN A 162 -4.58 18.37 10.88
CA ASN A 162 -5.97 18.51 11.31
C ASN A 162 -6.70 17.16 11.46
N GLN A 163 -5.96 16.10 11.82
CA GLN A 163 -6.52 14.75 11.95
C GLN A 163 -6.63 14.34 13.41
N ASN A 164 -7.84 14.03 13.86
CA ASN A 164 -8.10 13.58 15.23
C ASN A 164 -7.86 12.08 15.44
N SER A 165 -7.87 11.29 14.38
CA SER A 165 -7.67 9.84 14.50
C SER A 165 -6.23 9.46 14.22
N VAL A 166 -5.65 8.70 15.16
CA VAL A 166 -4.25 8.23 15.09
C VAL A 166 -3.99 7.42 13.80
N ARG A 167 -4.98 6.64 13.35
CA ARG A 167 -4.92 5.86 12.11
C ARG A 167 -4.86 6.75 10.86
N VAL A 168 -5.69 7.78 10.79
CA VAL A 168 -5.67 8.70 9.64
C VAL A 168 -4.42 9.57 9.68
N MET A 169 -3.97 10.00 10.87
CA MET A 169 -2.71 10.73 11.03
C MET A 169 -1.51 9.91 10.52
N SER A 170 -1.44 8.61 10.82
CA SER A 170 -0.38 7.74 10.29
C SER A 170 -0.50 7.50 8.78
N ALA A 171 -1.70 7.61 8.20
CA ALA A 171 -1.86 7.63 6.74
C ALA A 171 -1.18 8.86 6.11
N TYR A 172 -1.37 10.05 6.68
CA TYR A 172 -0.73 11.27 6.19
C TYR A 172 0.79 11.28 6.41
N SER A 173 1.30 10.78 7.55
CA SER A 173 2.74 10.62 7.73
C SER A 173 3.34 9.65 6.69
N SER A 174 2.60 8.60 6.32
CA SER A 174 3.02 7.69 5.26
C SER A 174 3.18 8.36 3.90
N PHE A 175 2.48 9.48 3.63
CA PHE A 175 2.64 10.23 2.39
C PHE A 175 3.99 10.96 2.34
N VAL A 176 4.42 11.52 3.48
CA VAL A 176 5.77 12.09 3.62
C VAL A 176 6.82 10.99 3.49
N HIS A 177 6.62 9.83 4.09
CA HIS A 177 7.57 8.72 3.91
C HIS A 177 7.57 8.19 2.47
N THR A 178 6.45 8.20 1.74
CA THR A 178 6.45 7.84 0.31
C THR A 178 7.24 8.81 -0.55
N SER A 179 7.23 10.12 -0.25
CA SER A 179 8.06 11.06 -1.00
C SER A 179 9.56 10.77 -0.79
N TRP A 180 9.97 10.44 0.43
CA TRP A 180 11.36 10.04 0.71
C TRP A 180 11.74 8.69 0.10
N MET A 181 10.83 7.72 0.11
CA MET A 181 11.05 6.43 -0.57
C MET A 181 11.20 6.60 -2.08
N LEU A 182 10.36 7.43 -2.71
CA LEU A 182 10.47 7.76 -4.13
C LEU A 182 11.77 8.51 -4.45
N LEU A 183 12.17 9.46 -3.60
CA LEU A 183 13.49 10.10 -3.69
C LEU A 183 14.62 9.07 -3.62
N GLY A 184 14.54 8.13 -2.68
CA GLY A 184 15.48 7.01 -2.58
C GLY A 184 15.58 6.22 -3.89
N LEU A 185 14.43 5.86 -4.48
CA LEU A 185 14.39 5.14 -5.76
C LEU A 185 15.02 5.93 -6.91
N THR A 186 14.89 7.26 -6.94
CA THR A 186 15.58 8.08 -7.97
C THR A 186 17.09 8.08 -7.83
N TRP A 187 17.61 7.82 -6.63
CA TRP A 187 19.05 7.81 -6.37
C TRP A 187 19.64 6.41 -6.50
N SER A 188 19.13 5.45 -5.73
CA SER A 188 19.51 4.04 -5.85
C SER A 188 18.51 3.11 -5.14
N SER A 189 18.40 1.89 -5.65
CA SER A 189 17.60 0.83 -5.02
C SER A 189 18.08 0.50 -3.60
N VAL A 190 19.38 0.62 -3.32
CA VAL A 190 19.96 0.37 -1.99
C VAL A 190 19.47 1.39 -0.96
N VAL A 191 19.42 2.68 -1.33
CA VAL A 191 18.91 3.74 -0.44
C VAL A 191 17.41 3.53 -0.18
N PHE A 192 16.65 3.17 -1.22
CA PHE A 192 15.24 2.82 -1.06
C PHE A 192 15.03 1.65 -0.08
N VAL A 193 15.74 0.53 -0.25
CA VAL A 193 15.60 -0.64 0.64
C VAL A 193 15.99 -0.29 2.07
N GLY A 194 17.10 0.43 2.27
CA GLY A 194 17.53 0.87 3.59
C GLY A 194 16.49 1.77 4.28
N TYR A 195 15.95 2.75 3.56
CA TYR A 195 14.91 3.63 4.08
C TYR A 195 13.62 2.86 4.39
N PHE A 196 13.19 1.99 3.47
CA PHE A 196 11.98 1.16 3.64
C PHE A 196 12.09 0.24 4.85
N ALA A 197 13.26 -0.35 5.12
CA ALA A 197 13.48 -1.19 6.31
C ALA A 197 13.28 -0.40 7.61
N VAL A 198 13.83 0.81 7.71
CA VAL A 198 13.67 1.66 8.91
C VAL A 198 12.22 2.11 9.07
N TYR A 199 11.58 2.54 7.98
CA TYR A 199 10.19 2.98 8.00
C TYR A 199 9.21 1.83 8.32
N SER A 200 9.42 0.64 7.74
CA SER A 200 8.57 -0.51 8.01
C SER A 200 8.69 -0.99 9.46
N LEU A 201 9.90 -0.94 10.04
CA LEU A 201 10.10 -1.22 11.46
C LEU A 201 9.35 -0.23 12.36
N SER A 202 9.44 1.08 12.08
CA SER A 202 8.79 2.10 12.91
C SER A 202 7.26 1.98 12.87
N VAL A 203 6.68 1.80 11.67
CA VAL A 203 5.24 1.58 11.50
C VAL A 203 4.81 0.26 12.14
N GLY A 204 5.58 -0.81 11.96
CA GLY A 204 5.30 -2.11 12.55
C GLY A 204 5.20 -2.05 14.08
N LEU A 205 6.20 -1.42 14.72
CA LEU A 205 6.20 -1.23 16.18
C LEU A 205 5.03 -0.37 16.65
N PHE A 206 4.73 0.72 15.94
CA PHE A 206 3.64 1.62 16.27
C PHE A 206 2.27 0.91 16.24
N PHE A 207 1.94 0.25 15.13
CA PHE A 207 0.66 -0.46 14.98
C PHE A 207 0.55 -1.66 15.91
N TYR A 208 1.66 -2.36 16.17
CA TYR A 208 1.70 -3.42 17.17
C TYR A 208 1.39 -2.87 18.58
N GLY A 209 2.02 -1.76 18.98
CA GLY A 209 1.74 -1.09 20.25
C GLY A 209 0.28 -0.67 20.39
N CYS A 210 -0.30 -0.02 19.38
CA CYS A 210 -1.72 0.33 19.38
C CYS A 210 -2.65 -0.89 19.49
N SER A 211 -2.28 -2.01 18.86
CA SER A 211 -3.07 -3.25 18.94
C SER A 211 -3.10 -3.84 20.36
N LEU A 212 -2.00 -3.72 21.11
CA LEU A 212 -1.90 -4.19 22.50
C LEU A 212 -2.75 -3.30 23.43
N MET A 213 -2.66 -1.99 23.29
CA MET A 213 -3.46 -1.04 24.09
C MET A 213 -4.96 -1.29 23.94
N ASN A 214 -5.42 -1.53 22.72
CA ASN A 214 -6.84 -1.80 22.46
C ASN A 214 -7.32 -3.06 23.20
N LYS A 215 -6.52 -4.13 23.19
CA LYS A 215 -6.82 -5.37 23.92
C LYS A 215 -6.87 -5.15 25.43
N MET A 216 -5.94 -4.36 25.98
CA MET A 216 -5.94 -4.03 27.42
C MET A 216 -7.18 -3.24 27.82
N SER A 217 -7.60 -2.25 27.02
CA SER A 217 -8.80 -1.45 27.30
C SER A 217 -10.09 -2.28 27.34
N MET A 218 -10.23 -3.25 26.43
CA MET A 218 -11.37 -4.19 26.44
C MET A 218 -11.30 -5.13 27.65
N GLY A 219 -10.11 -5.62 28.01
CA GLY A 219 -9.90 -6.47 29.19
C GLY A 219 -10.32 -5.77 30.48
N SER A 220 -10.00 -4.48 30.64
CA SER A 220 -10.44 -3.70 31.81
C SER A 220 -11.95 -3.51 31.87
N GLN A 221 -12.62 -3.26 30.74
CA GLN A 221 -14.08 -3.10 30.69
C GLN A 221 -14.83 -4.39 31.04
N LEU A 222 -14.30 -5.54 30.60
CA LEU A 222 -14.85 -6.85 30.92
C LEU A 222 -14.62 -7.26 32.38
N SER A 223 -13.55 -6.80 33.02
CA SER A 223 -13.31 -7.04 34.45
C SER A 223 -14.12 -6.13 35.38
N SER A 224 -14.68 -5.04 34.85
CA SER A 224 -15.53 -4.08 35.58
C SER A 224 -17.03 -4.30 35.40
N ALA A 225 -17.43 -5.33 34.64
CA ALA A 225 -18.82 -5.75 34.42
C ALA A 225 -19.08 -7.08 35.12
#